data_AF-A0A9Q3IGN6-F1
#
_entry.id   AF-A0A9Q3IGN6-F1
#
_cell.length_a   1.000
_cell.length_b   1.000
_cell.length_c   1.000
_cell.angle_alpha   90.00
_cell.angle_beta   90.00
_cell.angle_gamma   90.00
#
_symmetry.space_group_name_H-M   'P 1'
#
loop_
_entity.id
_entity.type
_entity.pdbx_description
1 polymer ?
#
loop_
_entity_poly.entity_id
_entity_poly.type
_entity_poly.pdbx_seq_one_letter_code
_entity_poly.pdbx_strand_id
1 'polypeptide(L)'
;MDNRTSNHCILGNDYLSIYGIDISNQKDRYFTIGDNKRQTFGFFNNKRQITVVKNEEKNPEMNLFITEQLKEAELNHELTGKMKERWIELLFNYKNAFSTDKEPLGAILGHEVDIIHNLEKPYPPQLRRPAYPASPIAREALEVHIKELMNIGVLRKVGNNEQVEVTTPVIITWNNGKSRMLGDFRALKNYTIPDRYPIPRSHEKLTQLSQVKLITAIDALKGFHQNV
;
A
#
# COMPACT_ATOMS: atom_id res chain seq x y z
N MET A 1 23.18 -36.22 -27.86
CA MET A 1 22.28 -36.31 -26.69
C MET A 1 23.01 -35.62 -25.56
N ASP A 2 22.68 -34.36 -25.32
CA ASP A 2 23.45 -33.50 -24.42
C ASP A 2 23.07 -33.75 -22.97
N ASN A 3 24.07 -34.04 -22.15
CA ASN A 3 23.96 -34.24 -20.71
C ASN A 3 23.42 -32.96 -20.04
N ARG A 4 22.14 -32.99 -19.63
CA ARG A 4 21.60 -32.00 -18.69
C ARG A 4 22.28 -32.18 -17.34
N THR A 5 23.10 -31.21 -16.94
CA THR A 5 23.60 -31.09 -15.56
C THR A 5 22.43 -30.78 -14.63
N SER A 6 21.93 -31.80 -13.93
CA SER A 6 20.90 -31.65 -12.90
C SER A 6 21.53 -31.07 -11.63
N ASN A 7 21.29 -29.79 -11.36
CA ASN A 7 21.73 -29.10 -10.14
C ASN A 7 20.94 -29.49 -8.87
N HIS A 8 20.14 -30.56 -8.93
CA HIS A 8 19.28 -31.01 -7.84
C HIS A 8 19.33 -32.52 -7.73
N CYS A 9 19.57 -33.02 -6.52
CA CYS A 9 19.54 -34.44 -6.18
C CYS A 9 18.47 -34.66 -5.11
N ILE A 10 17.64 -35.70 -5.27
CA ILE A 10 16.68 -36.12 -4.25
C ILE A 10 17.40 -37.16 -3.38
N LEU A 11 17.64 -36.84 -2.12
CA LEU A 11 18.20 -37.78 -1.16
C LEU A 11 17.06 -38.45 -0.39
N GLY A 12 17.08 -39.78 -0.37
CA GLY A 12 16.15 -40.58 0.43
C GLY A 12 16.43 -40.46 1.93
N ASN A 13 15.40 -40.72 2.73
CA ASN A 13 15.50 -40.67 4.19
C ASN A 13 16.49 -41.70 4.77
N ASP A 14 16.61 -42.83 4.07
CA ASP A 14 17.61 -43.88 4.31
C ASP A 14 19.03 -43.34 4.17
N TYR A 15 19.30 -42.60 3.09
CA TYR A 15 20.62 -42.00 2.86
C TYR A 15 20.95 -40.92 3.89
N LEU A 16 19.97 -40.09 4.26
CA LEU A 16 20.14 -39.08 5.29
C LEU A 16 20.46 -39.70 6.66
N SER A 17 19.79 -40.80 7.00
CA SER A 17 20.01 -41.53 8.26
C SER A 17 21.41 -42.12 8.36
N ILE A 18 21.96 -42.66 7.27
CA ILE A 18 23.32 -43.24 7.23
C ILE A 18 24.38 -42.20 7.61
N TYR A 19 24.19 -40.95 7.22
CA TYR A 19 25.11 -39.86 7.52
C TYR A 19 24.71 -39.07 8.78
N GLY A 20 23.77 -39.59 9.58
CA GLY A 20 23.34 -38.99 10.84
C GLY A 20 22.64 -37.64 10.66
N ILE A 21 21.97 -37.44 9.53
CA ILE A 21 21.17 -36.24 9.25
C ILE A 21 19.73 -36.50 9.67
N ASP A 22 19.27 -35.81 10.70
CA ASP A 22 17.89 -35.88 11.18
C ASP A 22 17.18 -34.55 10.89
N ILE A 23 15.97 -34.61 10.31
CA ILE A 23 15.17 -33.44 9.94
C ILE A 23 13.93 -33.42 10.83
N SER A 24 13.83 -32.42 11.70
CA SER A 24 12.67 -32.23 12.57
C SER A 24 11.87 -31.00 12.13
N ASN A 25 10.55 -31.14 12.21
CA ASN A 25 9.59 -30.14 11.72
C ASN A 25 8.76 -29.54 12.88
N GLN A 26 9.42 -29.21 13.99
CA GLN A 26 8.77 -28.63 15.17
C GLN A 26 8.94 -27.11 15.19
N LYS A 27 7.82 -26.39 14.95
CA LYS A 27 7.70 -24.91 14.82
C LYS A 27 8.54 -24.26 13.71
N ASP A 28 9.81 -24.62 13.59
CA ASP A 28 10.74 -24.22 12.54
C ASP A 28 11.46 -25.46 11.97
N ARG A 29 11.91 -25.39 10.71
CA ARG A 29 12.65 -26.48 10.07
C ARG A 29 14.12 -26.43 10.51
N TYR A 30 14.60 -27.48 11.17
CA TYR A 30 16.01 -27.65 11.53
C TYR A 30 16.50 -29.06 11.22
N PHE A 31 17.82 -29.18 11.04
CA PHE A 31 18.50 -30.47 10.93
C PHE A 31 19.68 -30.57 11.89
N THR A 32 20.05 -31.79 12.25
CA THR A 32 21.28 -32.10 13.00
C THR A 32 22.21 -32.93 12.14
N ILE A 33 23.52 -32.82 12.34
CA ILE A 33 24.51 -33.71 11.69
C ILE A 33 25.25 -34.47 12.79
N GLY A 34 25.15 -35.80 12.75
CA GLY A 34 25.74 -36.71 13.73
C GLY A 34 24.90 -36.85 15.01
N ASP A 35 25.36 -37.70 15.93
CA ASP A 35 24.62 -38.07 17.16
C ASP A 35 24.43 -36.93 18.17
N ASN A 36 25.02 -35.77 17.91
CA ASN A 36 25.07 -34.67 18.87
C ASN A 36 23.88 -33.71 18.69
N LYS A 37 22.73 -34.06 19.26
CA LYS A 37 21.46 -33.29 19.21
C LYS A 37 21.53 -31.85 19.75
N ARG A 38 22.69 -31.41 20.25
CA ARG A 38 22.94 -30.04 20.75
C ARG A 38 23.34 -29.06 19.65
N GLN A 39 23.90 -29.53 18.53
CA GLN A 39 24.19 -28.67 17.37
C GLN A 39 23.06 -28.82 16.34
N THR A 40 22.15 -27.85 16.34
CA THR A 40 21.05 -27.77 15.38
C THR A 40 21.36 -26.69 14.35
N PHE A 41 21.11 -27.01 13.07
CA PHE A 41 21.25 -26.10 11.95
C PHE A 41 19.86 -25.77 11.43
N GLY A 42 19.48 -24.49 11.47
CA GLY A 42 18.22 -24.06 10.88
C GLY A 42 18.29 -24.13 9.35
N PHE A 43 17.22 -24.58 8.70
CA PHE A 43 17.07 -24.30 7.28
C PHE A 43 16.84 -22.81 7.15
N PHE A 44 17.76 -22.09 6.49
CA PHE A 44 17.49 -20.72 6.09
C PHE A 44 16.23 -20.72 5.24
N ASN A 45 15.13 -20.18 5.79
CA ASN A 45 14.03 -19.74 4.99
C ASN A 45 14.59 -18.58 4.15
N ASN A 46 15.13 -18.92 2.98
CA ASN A 46 15.00 -18.03 1.86
C ASN A 46 13.48 -17.86 1.67
N LYS A 47 12.88 -16.90 2.39
CA LYS A 47 12.14 -15.88 1.66
C LYS A 47 13.11 -15.55 0.54
N ARG A 48 12.82 -16.02 -0.67
CA ARG A 48 13.46 -15.48 -1.86
C ARG A 48 13.12 -13.98 -1.82
N GLN A 49 13.87 -13.21 -1.04
CA GLN A 49 14.28 -11.90 -1.49
C GLN A 49 14.82 -12.18 -2.87
N ILE A 50 14.24 -11.45 -3.81
CA ILE A 50 14.53 -11.52 -5.21
C ILE A 50 16.02 -11.22 -5.37
N THR A 51 16.87 -12.24 -5.29
CA THR A 51 18.22 -12.13 -5.83
C THR A 51 18.02 -12.25 -7.33
N VAL A 52 17.70 -11.09 -7.94
CA VAL A 52 17.72 -10.92 -9.38
C VAL A 52 19.06 -11.48 -9.85
N VAL A 53 18.95 -12.48 -10.72
CA VAL A 53 20.07 -13.08 -11.44
C VAL A 53 21.00 -11.97 -11.90
N LYS A 54 22.27 -12.07 -11.51
CA LYS A 54 23.38 -11.31 -12.11
C LYS A 54 23.32 -11.57 -13.61
N ASN A 55 22.88 -10.57 -14.37
CA ASN A 55 23.22 -10.38 -15.77
C ASN A 55 23.04 -8.89 -16.08
N GLU A 56 24.16 -8.28 -16.45
CA GLU A 56 24.33 -7.11 -17.33
C GLU A 56 23.58 -5.83 -16.93
N GLU A 57 24.34 -4.85 -16.41
CA GLU A 57 24.06 -3.40 -16.42
C GLU A 57 22.58 -2.97 -16.48
N LYS A 58 21.73 -3.49 -15.58
CA LYS A 58 20.36 -2.97 -15.45
C LYS A 58 20.45 -1.55 -14.88
N ASN A 59 19.90 -0.60 -15.64
CA ASN A 59 19.79 0.82 -15.33
C ASN A 59 19.57 1.03 -13.80
N PRO A 60 20.47 1.73 -13.10
CA PRO A 60 20.39 1.90 -11.64
C PRO A 60 19.04 2.45 -11.18
N GLU A 61 18.40 3.26 -12.02
CA GLU A 61 17.06 3.80 -11.79
C GLU A 61 15.98 2.72 -11.74
N MET A 62 16.08 1.68 -12.58
CA MET A 62 15.11 0.58 -12.59
C MET A 62 15.23 -0.29 -11.34
N ASN A 63 16.45 -0.47 -10.83
CA ASN A 63 16.65 -1.19 -9.56
C ASN A 63 16.06 -0.39 -8.38
N LEU A 64 16.22 0.95 -8.39
CA LEU A 64 15.62 1.81 -7.37
C LEU A 64 14.07 1.74 -7.42
N PHE A 65 13.49 1.86 -8.62
CA PHE A 65 12.04 1.72 -8.83
C PHE A 65 11.48 0.40 -8.29
N ILE A 66 12.15 -0.72 -8.58
CA ILE A 66 11.72 -2.04 -8.09
C ILE A 66 11.78 -2.12 -6.56
N THR A 67 12.80 -1.53 -5.96
CA THR A 67 13.06 -1.65 -4.51
C THR A 67 12.19 -0.73 -3.67
N GLU A 68 11.90 0.48 -4.17
CA GLU A 68 11.14 1.49 -3.46
C GLU A 68 9.66 1.49 -3.82
N GLN A 69 9.33 1.60 -5.13
CA GLN A 69 7.95 1.79 -5.57
C GLN A 69 7.21 0.45 -5.74
N LEU A 70 7.87 -0.62 -6.17
CA LEU A 70 7.26 -1.95 -6.31
C LEU A 70 7.46 -2.85 -5.09
N LYS A 71 7.87 -2.31 -3.94
CA LYS A 71 8.12 -3.07 -2.72
C LYS A 71 6.91 -3.88 -2.24
N GLU A 72 5.73 -3.29 -2.38
CA GLU A 72 4.45 -3.88 -1.96
C GLU A 72 3.73 -4.60 -3.13
N ALA A 73 4.29 -4.56 -4.34
CA ALA A 73 3.66 -5.16 -5.50
C ALA A 73 3.78 -6.69 -5.46
N GLU A 74 2.64 -7.37 -5.58
CA GLU A 74 2.58 -8.82 -5.67
C GLU A 74 2.41 -9.26 -7.12
N LEU A 75 3.41 -10.00 -7.64
CA LEU A 75 3.35 -10.61 -8.96
C LEU A 75 3.07 -12.11 -8.83
N ASN A 76 2.17 -12.63 -9.66
CA ASN A 76 1.83 -14.05 -9.67
C ASN A 76 3.11 -14.92 -9.85
N HIS A 77 3.26 -15.92 -8.98
CA HIS A 77 4.38 -16.86 -8.98
C HIS A 77 4.46 -17.75 -10.24
N GLU A 78 3.36 -17.89 -10.99
CA GLU A 78 3.29 -18.68 -12.22
C GLU A 78 3.85 -17.95 -13.45
N LEU A 79 4.17 -16.66 -13.33
CA LEU A 79 4.75 -15.89 -14.44
C LEU A 79 6.16 -16.40 -14.79
N THR A 80 6.36 -16.73 -16.07
CA THR A 80 7.69 -17.12 -16.58
C THR A 80 8.68 -15.96 -16.44
N GLY A 81 9.98 -16.26 -16.23
CA GLY A 81 11.02 -15.24 -16.05
C GLY A 81 11.03 -14.14 -17.12
N LYS A 82 10.89 -14.51 -18.41
CA LYS A 82 10.80 -13.56 -19.53
C LYS A 82 9.57 -12.66 -19.47
N MET A 83 8.41 -13.19 -19.05
CA MET A 83 7.19 -12.38 -18.90
C MET A 83 7.36 -11.39 -17.76
N LYS A 84 7.96 -11.81 -16.64
CA LYS A 84 8.22 -10.95 -15.50
C LYS A 84 9.11 -9.77 -15.86
N GLU A 85 10.16 -10.00 -16.65
CA GLU A 85 11.04 -8.91 -17.13
C GLU A 85 10.27 -7.89 -17.97
N ARG A 86 9.46 -8.36 -18.92
CA ARG A 86 8.63 -7.49 -19.75
C ARG A 86 7.61 -6.68 -18.94
N TRP A 87 7.05 -7.26 -17.86
CA TRP A 87 6.16 -6.55 -16.95
C TRP A 87 6.90 -5.46 -16.17
N ILE A 88 8.09 -5.75 -15.66
CA ILE A 88 8.90 -4.77 -14.94
C ILE A 88 9.29 -3.61 -15.87
N GLU A 89 9.68 -3.90 -17.11
CA GLU A 89 9.97 -2.87 -18.12
C GLU A 89 8.74 -1.99 -18.40
N LEU A 90 7.56 -2.61 -18.54
CA LEU A 90 6.31 -1.87 -18.73
C LEU A 90 6.01 -0.95 -17.54
N LEU A 91 6.10 -1.49 -16.31
CA LEU A 91 5.87 -0.70 -15.09
C LEU A 91 6.88 0.45 -14.97
N PHE A 92 8.13 0.20 -15.34
CA PHE A 92 9.18 1.21 -15.33
C PHE A 92 8.92 2.32 -16.38
N ASN A 93 8.40 1.98 -17.56
CA ASN A 93 7.99 2.98 -18.56
C ASN A 93 6.88 3.91 -18.04
N TYR A 94 6.04 3.41 -17.13
CA TYR A 94 4.99 4.16 -16.45
C TYR A 94 5.36 4.53 -15.01
N LYS A 95 6.66 4.62 -14.66
CA LYS A 95 7.13 4.91 -13.30
C LYS A 95 6.50 6.17 -12.67
N ASN A 96 6.20 7.19 -13.48
CA ASN A 96 5.59 8.43 -13.01
C ASN A 96 4.12 8.27 -12.53
N ALA A 97 3.47 7.15 -12.84
CA ALA A 97 2.13 6.83 -12.34
C ALA A 97 2.16 6.24 -10.92
N PHE A 98 3.34 5.83 -10.45
CA PHE A 98 3.55 5.30 -9.11
C PHE A 98 4.16 6.39 -8.24
N SER A 99 3.74 6.43 -6.98
CA SER A 99 4.27 7.37 -6.01
C SER A 99 4.38 6.70 -4.65
N THR A 100 5.35 7.16 -3.86
CA THR A 100 5.52 6.72 -2.47
C THR A 100 4.85 7.69 -1.51
N ASP A 101 4.73 7.30 -0.24
CA ASP A 101 4.16 8.10 0.84
C ASP A 101 4.89 9.43 1.11
N LYS A 102 6.10 9.61 0.56
CA LYS A 102 6.98 10.76 0.76
C LYS A 102 6.93 11.82 -0.34
N GLU A 103 6.42 11.45 -1.51
CA GLU A 103 6.34 12.35 -2.65
C GLU A 103 5.07 13.20 -2.57
N PRO A 104 5.06 14.42 -3.15
CA PRO A 104 3.84 15.19 -3.26
C PRO A 104 2.82 14.39 -4.08
N LEU A 105 1.58 14.35 -3.61
CA LEU A 105 0.51 13.71 -4.36
C LEU A 105 0.29 14.46 -5.68
N GLY A 106 0.11 13.72 -6.77
CA GLY A 106 -0.39 14.30 -8.00
C GLY A 106 -1.80 14.85 -7.81
N ALA A 107 -2.14 15.90 -8.56
CA ALA A 107 -3.49 16.45 -8.63
C ALA A 107 -4.15 16.08 -9.97
N ILE A 108 -5.43 15.72 -9.93
CA ILE A 108 -6.23 15.45 -11.12
C ILE A 108 -6.66 16.79 -11.71
N LEU A 109 -6.07 17.14 -12.85
CA LEU A 109 -6.37 18.39 -13.54
C LEU A 109 -7.70 18.28 -14.31
N GLY A 110 -8.60 19.25 -14.12
CA GLY A 110 -9.85 19.37 -14.88
C GLY A 110 -11.01 18.50 -14.39
N HIS A 111 -10.82 17.75 -13.30
CA HIS A 111 -11.88 17.00 -12.61
C HIS A 111 -11.98 17.38 -11.13
N GLU A 112 -11.80 18.67 -10.84
CA GLU A 112 -11.99 19.24 -9.51
C GLU A 112 -13.42 18.97 -9.02
N VAL A 113 -13.56 18.71 -7.72
CA VAL A 113 -14.86 18.35 -7.13
C VAL A 113 -15.52 19.59 -6.55
N ASP A 114 -16.61 20.02 -7.18
CA ASP A 114 -17.44 21.09 -6.64
C ASP A 114 -18.39 20.58 -5.56
N ILE A 115 -18.24 21.12 -4.35
CA ILE A 115 -19.18 20.85 -3.26
C ILE A 115 -20.33 21.86 -3.34
N ILE A 116 -21.44 21.44 -3.93
CA ILE A 116 -22.63 22.26 -4.08
C ILE A 116 -23.47 22.22 -2.79
N HIS A 117 -23.80 23.40 -2.28
CA HIS A 117 -24.60 23.57 -1.07
C HIS A 117 -26.06 23.89 -1.45
N ASN A 118 -27.01 23.47 -0.62
CA ASN A 118 -28.44 23.80 -0.79
C ASN A 118 -28.87 25.06 -0.03
N LEU A 119 -27.91 25.87 0.40
CA LEU A 119 -28.11 27.08 1.19
C LEU A 119 -27.46 28.28 0.51
N GLU A 120 -28.09 29.44 0.65
CA GLU A 120 -27.48 30.73 0.35
C GLU A 120 -26.85 31.34 1.61
N LYS A 121 -25.89 32.25 1.40
CA LYS A 121 -25.28 33.00 2.50
C LYS A 121 -26.29 33.98 3.11
N PRO A 122 -26.24 34.23 4.43
CA PRO A 122 -25.26 33.74 5.40
C PRO A 122 -25.54 32.31 5.88
N TYR A 123 -24.47 31.53 6.06
CA TYR A 123 -24.57 30.16 6.55
C TYR A 123 -25.01 30.06 8.02
N PRO A 124 -25.76 28.99 8.39
CA PRO A 124 -26.25 28.79 9.73
C PRO A 124 -25.12 28.56 10.75
N PRO A 125 -25.27 28.97 12.03
CA PRO A 125 -24.26 28.79 13.07
C PRO A 125 -23.80 27.33 13.27
N GLN A 126 -24.64 26.37 12.93
CA GLN A 126 -24.36 24.93 12.98
C GLN A 126 -23.21 24.51 12.08
N LEU A 127 -22.87 25.29 11.06
CA LEU A 127 -21.71 25.09 10.20
C LEU A 127 -20.42 25.69 10.78
N ARG A 128 -20.49 26.48 11.87
CA ARG A 128 -19.33 27.04 12.58
C ARG A 128 -19.09 26.30 13.89
N ARG A 129 -18.62 25.06 13.77
CA ARG A 129 -18.42 24.19 14.92
C ARG A 129 -17.03 24.39 15.53
N PRO A 130 -16.91 24.51 16.87
CA PRO A 130 -15.62 24.61 17.53
C PRO A 130 -14.88 23.27 17.50
N ALA A 131 -13.56 23.31 17.67
CA ALA A 131 -12.76 22.12 17.85
C ALA A 131 -13.20 21.35 19.11
N TYR A 132 -13.20 20.02 19.04
CA TYR A 132 -13.48 19.20 20.21
C TYR A 132 -12.29 19.20 21.17
N PRO A 133 -12.53 19.09 22.49
CA PRO A 133 -11.47 18.78 23.44
C PRO A 133 -10.77 17.48 23.05
N ALA A 134 -9.43 17.50 23.03
CA ALA A 134 -8.60 16.35 22.71
C ALA A 134 -7.69 16.03 23.90
N SER A 135 -7.50 14.75 24.20
CA SER A 135 -6.49 14.31 25.18
C SER A 135 -5.07 14.67 24.70
N PRO A 136 -4.08 14.74 25.60
CA PRO A 136 -2.69 15.04 25.20
C PRO A 136 -2.17 14.12 24.08
N ILE A 137 -2.45 12.82 24.20
CA ILE A 137 -2.07 11.80 23.21
C ILE A 137 -2.78 12.04 21.86
N ALA A 138 -4.07 12.40 21.88
CA ALA A 138 -4.80 12.72 20.67
C ALA A 138 -4.28 14.01 20.02
N ARG A 139 -3.88 15.01 20.81
CA ARG A 139 -3.33 16.27 20.31
C ARG A 139 -2.00 16.06 19.60
N GLU A 140 -1.11 15.26 20.18
CA GLU A 140 0.17 14.90 19.55
C GLU A 140 -0.07 14.16 18.22
N ALA A 141 -0.98 13.18 18.21
CA ALA A 141 -1.34 12.48 16.97
C ALA A 141 -1.94 13.43 15.91
N LEU A 142 -2.81 14.37 16.30
CA LEU A 142 -3.35 15.39 15.40
C LEU A 142 -2.24 16.23 14.77
N GLU A 143 -1.29 16.70 15.57
CA GLU A 143 -0.18 17.52 15.08
C GLU A 143 0.68 16.77 14.04
N VAL A 144 0.89 15.47 14.24
CA VAL A 144 1.60 14.61 13.27
C VAL A 144 0.82 14.54 11.95
N HIS A 145 -0.46 14.16 11.99
CA HIS A 145 -1.30 14.04 10.79
C HIS A 145 -1.44 15.38 10.04
N ILE A 146 -1.62 16.49 10.77
CA ILE A 146 -1.72 17.83 10.17
C ILE A 146 -0.42 18.19 9.45
N LYS A 147 0.74 17.98 10.07
CA LYS A 147 2.05 18.25 9.45
C LYS A 147 2.26 17.40 8.20
N GLU A 148 1.94 16.12 8.25
CA GLU A 148 2.03 15.23 7.09
C GLU A 148 1.16 15.73 5.93
N LEU A 149 -0.10 16.07 6.20
CA LEU A 149 -1.02 16.58 5.18
C LEU A 149 -0.62 17.96 4.64
N MET A 150 -0.01 18.81 5.46
CA MET A 150 0.58 20.07 5.01
C MET A 150 1.79 19.84 4.10
N ASN A 151 2.66 18.89 4.44
CA ASN A 151 3.87 18.58 3.66
C ASN A 151 3.55 18.05 2.27
N ILE A 152 2.50 17.23 2.14
CA ILE A 152 2.03 16.72 0.84
C ILE A 152 1.11 17.69 0.09
N GLY A 153 0.87 18.90 0.63
CA GLY A 153 0.10 19.96 -0.04
C GLY A 153 -1.42 19.85 0.09
N VAL A 154 -1.95 18.92 0.89
CA VAL A 154 -3.40 18.70 1.04
C VAL A 154 -4.06 19.73 1.98
N LEU A 155 -3.33 20.18 3.00
CA LEU A 155 -3.80 21.20 3.93
C LEU A 155 -2.96 22.46 3.83
N ARG A 156 -3.62 23.63 3.97
CA ARG A 156 -2.95 24.92 4.18
C ARG A 156 -3.45 25.59 5.44
N LYS A 157 -2.61 26.45 6.01
CA LYS A 157 -3.07 27.38 7.04
C LYS A 157 -3.95 28.45 6.40
N VAL A 158 -5.06 28.75 7.04
CA VAL A 158 -5.92 29.87 6.70
C VAL A 158 -5.33 31.13 7.33
N GLY A 159 -5.15 32.19 6.54
CA GLY A 159 -4.60 33.46 7.02
C GLY A 159 -5.57 34.20 7.94
N ASN A 160 -5.05 35.05 8.82
CA ASN A 160 -5.86 35.86 9.75
C ASN A 160 -6.88 36.78 9.05
N ASN A 161 -6.61 37.13 7.78
CA ASN A 161 -7.46 38.01 6.97
C ASN A 161 -8.53 37.25 6.17
N GLU A 162 -8.50 35.91 6.19
CA GLU A 162 -9.46 35.09 5.46
C GLU A 162 -10.66 34.79 6.36
N GLN A 163 -11.86 35.13 5.87
CA GLN A 163 -13.09 34.80 6.59
C GLN A 163 -13.45 33.33 6.39
N VAL A 164 -13.49 32.58 7.49
CA VAL A 164 -13.93 31.18 7.49
C VAL A 164 -15.40 31.12 7.88
N GLU A 165 -16.25 30.81 6.92
CA GLU A 165 -17.69 30.74 7.14
C GLU A 165 -18.17 29.35 7.62
N VAL A 166 -17.36 28.31 7.38
CA VAL A 166 -17.65 26.91 7.70
C VAL A 166 -16.44 26.27 8.39
N THR A 167 -16.67 25.62 9.53
CA THR A 167 -15.66 24.87 10.28
C THR A 167 -16.18 23.50 10.69
N THR A 168 -15.34 22.48 10.50
CA THR A 168 -15.62 21.10 10.89
C THR A 168 -14.58 20.61 11.89
N PRO A 169 -14.96 20.12 13.08
CA PRO A 169 -14.00 19.61 14.04
C PRO A 169 -13.45 18.27 13.60
N VAL A 170 -12.27 17.95 14.10
CA VAL A 170 -11.53 16.74 13.79
C VAL A 170 -11.31 15.94 15.07
N ILE A 171 -11.36 14.62 14.97
CA ILE A 171 -11.08 13.68 16.06
C ILE A 171 -10.01 12.67 15.65
N ILE A 172 -9.36 12.08 16.65
CA ILE A 172 -8.49 10.93 16.46
C ILE A 172 -9.21 9.66 16.88
N THR A 173 -9.15 8.65 16.02
CA THR A 173 -9.55 7.28 16.35
C THR A 173 -8.34 6.37 16.32
N TRP A 174 -8.32 5.37 17.18
CA TRP A 174 -7.22 4.41 17.28
C TRP A 174 -7.70 3.04 16.81
N ASN A 175 -6.88 2.39 15.99
CA ASN A 175 -7.14 1.02 15.56
C ASN A 175 -5.81 0.29 15.42
N ASN A 176 -5.65 -0.83 16.15
CA ASN A 176 -4.43 -1.64 16.17
C ASN A 176 -3.16 -0.81 16.43
N GLY A 177 -3.22 0.12 17.38
CA GLY A 177 -2.10 1.00 17.73
C GLY A 177 -1.81 2.14 16.75
N LYS A 178 -2.52 2.22 15.61
CA LYS A 178 -2.39 3.32 14.64
C LYS A 178 -3.50 4.36 14.86
N SER A 179 -3.13 5.63 14.83
CA SER A 179 -4.08 6.74 14.89
C SER A 179 -4.59 7.10 13.49
N ARG A 180 -5.85 7.54 13.41
CA ARG A 180 -6.47 8.09 12.20
C ARG A 180 -7.19 9.38 12.52
N MET A 181 -6.90 10.41 11.73
CA MET A 181 -7.56 11.70 11.77
C MET A 181 -8.89 11.65 11.00
N LEU A 182 -10.00 12.02 11.65
CA LEU A 182 -11.35 12.01 11.06
C LEU A 182 -12.04 13.36 11.22
N GLY A 183 -12.52 13.94 10.12
CA GLY A 183 -13.36 15.14 10.13
C GLY A 183 -14.83 14.80 10.38
N ASP A 184 -15.50 15.57 11.25
CA ASP A 184 -16.93 15.39 11.56
C ASP A 184 -17.84 16.21 10.63
N PHE A 185 -18.00 15.74 9.40
CA PHE A 185 -18.79 16.41 8.36
C PHE A 185 -20.31 16.25 8.49
N ARG A 186 -20.83 15.72 9.61
CA ARG A 186 -22.28 15.43 9.75
C ARG A 186 -23.14 16.67 9.60
N ALA A 187 -22.72 17.80 10.18
CA ALA A 187 -23.45 19.06 10.05
C ALA A 187 -23.40 19.59 8.60
N LEU A 188 -22.22 19.53 7.96
CA LEU A 188 -22.04 19.95 6.57
C LEU A 188 -22.91 19.12 5.62
N LYS A 189 -22.94 17.80 5.81
CA LYS A 189 -23.67 16.86 4.96
C LYS A 189 -25.17 17.17 4.85
N ASN A 190 -25.78 17.75 5.89
CA ASN A 190 -27.20 18.13 5.85
C ASN A 190 -27.50 19.28 4.88
N TYR A 191 -26.47 20.02 4.48
CA TYR A 191 -26.57 21.20 3.63
C TYR A 191 -25.85 21.05 2.29
N THR A 192 -25.36 19.85 1.96
CA THR A 192 -24.74 19.52 0.67
C THR A 192 -25.71 18.78 -0.21
N ILE A 193 -25.75 19.12 -1.49
CA ILE A 193 -26.54 18.38 -2.48
C ILE A 193 -25.82 17.04 -2.74
N PRO A 194 -26.50 15.88 -2.56
CA PRO A 194 -25.87 14.60 -2.80
C PRO A 194 -25.63 14.39 -4.29
N ASP A 195 -24.38 14.20 -4.66
CA ASP A 195 -23.99 13.78 -5.99
C ASP A 195 -24.24 12.27 -6.15
N ARG A 196 -25.04 11.89 -7.15
CA ARG A 196 -25.57 10.52 -7.30
C ARG A 196 -24.95 9.84 -8.51
N TYR A 197 -23.79 9.23 -8.31
CA TYR A 197 -23.21 8.28 -9.27
C TYR A 197 -23.47 6.84 -8.80
N PRO A 198 -24.17 6.01 -9.59
CA PRO A 198 -24.41 4.63 -9.22
C PRO A 198 -23.10 3.86 -9.21
N ILE A 199 -22.68 3.40 -8.03
CA ILE A 199 -21.56 2.47 -7.92
C ILE A 199 -22.01 1.13 -8.52
N PRO A 200 -21.28 0.58 -9.51
CA PRO A 200 -21.64 -0.69 -10.13
C PRO A 200 -21.67 -1.82 -9.10
N ARG A 201 -22.58 -2.78 -9.27
CA ARG A 201 -22.75 -3.87 -8.31
C ARG A 201 -21.54 -4.81 -8.37
N SER A 202 -21.13 -5.33 -7.21
CA SER A 202 -19.97 -6.23 -7.14
C SER A 202 -20.11 -7.47 -8.04
N HIS A 203 -21.32 -8.01 -8.19
CA HIS A 203 -21.57 -9.17 -9.06
C HIS A 203 -21.31 -8.87 -10.53
N GLU A 204 -21.70 -7.69 -11.03
CA GLU A 204 -21.47 -7.30 -12.43
C GLU A 204 -19.97 -7.23 -12.75
N LYS A 205 -19.17 -6.69 -11.80
CA LYS A 205 -17.71 -6.67 -11.92
C LYS A 205 -17.12 -8.08 -11.94
N LEU A 206 -17.60 -8.99 -11.09
CA LEU A 206 -17.13 -10.38 -11.08
C LEU A 206 -17.47 -11.13 -12.37
N THR A 207 -18.66 -10.91 -12.94
CA THR A 207 -19.03 -11.50 -14.23
C THR A 207 -18.11 -11.03 -15.35
N GLN A 208 -17.76 -9.73 -15.38
CA GLN A 208 -16.80 -9.19 -16.35
C GLN A 208 -15.40 -9.81 -16.20
N LEU A 209 -14.98 -10.13 -14.96
CA LEU A 209 -13.70 -10.78 -14.68
C LEU A 209 -13.67 -12.27 -15.08
N SER A 210 -14.81 -12.93 -15.25
CA SER A 210 -14.84 -14.37 -15.57
C SER A 210 -14.22 -14.73 -16.93
N GLN A 211 -14.12 -13.77 -17.85
CA GLN A 211 -13.62 -13.99 -19.22
C GLN A 211 -12.19 -13.48 -19.43
N VAL A 212 -11.55 -12.89 -18.41
CA VAL A 212 -10.20 -12.32 -18.56
C VAL A 212 -9.12 -13.35 -18.23
N LYS A 213 -8.02 -13.31 -19.00
CA LYS A 213 -6.84 -14.18 -18.80
C LYS A 213 -5.85 -13.62 -17.78
N LEU A 214 -5.91 -12.32 -17.53
CA LEU A 214 -5.04 -11.60 -16.62
C LEU A 214 -5.87 -10.57 -15.86
N ILE A 215 -5.65 -10.51 -14.55
CA ILE A 215 -6.27 -9.52 -13.67
C ILE A 215 -5.15 -8.67 -13.09
N THR A 216 -5.29 -7.35 -13.19
CA THR A 216 -4.42 -6.38 -12.53
C THR A 216 -5.25 -5.60 -11.53
N ALA A 217 -4.82 -5.59 -10.27
CA ALA A 217 -5.40 -4.76 -9.24
C ALA A 217 -4.41 -3.63 -8.92
N ILE A 218 -4.88 -2.39 -9.00
CA ILE A 218 -4.09 -1.19 -8.68
C ILE A 218 -4.94 -0.36 -7.72
N ASP A 219 -4.34 0.08 -6.63
CA ASP A 219 -4.97 0.98 -5.67
C ASP A 219 -4.38 2.38 -5.78
N ALA A 220 -5.23 3.39 -5.63
CA ALA A 220 -4.81 4.79 -5.71
C ALA A 220 -4.30 5.26 -4.35
N LEU A 221 -3.03 5.67 -4.28
CA LEU A 221 -2.46 6.20 -3.05
C LEU A 221 -3.18 7.49 -2.65
N LYS A 222 -3.88 7.46 -1.51
CA LYS A 222 -4.61 8.61 -0.96
C LYS A 222 -5.55 9.25 -2.00
N GLY A 223 -6.28 8.43 -2.79
CA GLY A 223 -7.05 8.91 -3.95
C GLY A 223 -7.96 10.14 -3.72
N PHE A 224 -8.61 10.28 -2.56
CA PHE A 224 -9.43 11.46 -2.26
C PHE A 224 -8.65 12.77 -2.17
N HIS A 225 -7.35 12.70 -1.88
CA HIS A 225 -6.45 13.84 -1.76
C HIS A 225 -5.81 14.26 -3.09
N GLN A 226 -6.15 13.57 -4.18
CA GLN A 226 -5.68 13.93 -5.52
C GLN A 226 -6.64 14.89 -6.24
N ASN A 227 -7.79 15.23 -5.65
CA ASN A 227 -8.76 16.19 -6.18
C ASN A 227 -8.62 17.59 -5.54
N VAL A 228 -7.42 17.94 -5.07
CA VAL A 228 -7.13 19.20 -4.34
C VAL A 228 -6.74 20.31 -5.30
#